data_AF-A0A435FAG6-F1
#
_entry.id   AF-A0A435FAG6-F1
#
_cell.length_a   1.000
_cell.length_b   1.000
_cell.length_c   1.000
_cell.angle_alpha   90.00
_cell.angle_beta   90.00
_cell.angle_gamma   90.00
#
_symmetry.space_group_name_H-M   'P 1'
#
loop_
_entity.id
_entity.type
_entity.pdbx_description
1 polymer ?
#
loop_
_entity_poly.entity_id
_entity_poly.type
_entity_poly.pdbx_seq_one_letter_code
_entity_poly.pdbx_strand_id
1 'polypeptide(L)'
;MTDIATMPRPVSFGRRLKRFMADRPLIPLIILLIILVVILQILRPGIVNERWLANTAKFAIPLAILAGCQSMTMLTGGIDLSVGTVATMSAFIMATQIVNQDPAVAFLLAMLPAVLIGLVNGIGVGVFRVHPLIMTLGTSLIGTGFLQVYQRTVIASGAKIPDFLNWLGTGLTYGFPNALLLFVPVAVLIVFMLNRTGFGRLLYAVGDNERAARLSGVRYWQVIT
;
A
#
# COMPACT_ATOMS: atom_id res chain seq x y z
N MET A 1 49.94 -31.11 21.34
CA MET A 1 49.43 -29.77 21.73
C MET A 1 47.98 -29.72 21.32
N THR A 2 47.08 -29.82 22.29
CA THR A 2 45.63 -29.96 22.12
C THR A 2 45.00 -28.61 21.79
N ASP A 3 44.33 -28.53 20.63
CA ASP A 3 43.45 -27.43 20.26
C ASP A 3 42.32 -27.31 21.28
N ILE A 4 42.37 -26.22 22.05
CA ILE A 4 41.33 -25.87 23.00
C ILE A 4 40.17 -25.31 22.17
N ALA A 5 39.17 -26.14 21.91
CA ALA A 5 37.91 -25.74 21.28
C ALA A 5 37.36 -24.50 21.99
N THR A 6 37.34 -23.37 21.28
CA THR A 6 36.81 -22.11 21.80
C THR A 6 35.30 -22.27 21.97
N MET A 7 34.84 -22.47 23.20
CA MET A 7 33.40 -22.50 23.51
C MET A 7 32.76 -21.19 23.04
N PRO A 8 31.66 -21.22 22.26
CA PRO A 8 30.98 -20.01 21.82
C PRO A 8 30.52 -19.21 23.04
N ARG A 9 31.05 -17.99 23.19
CA ARG A 9 30.70 -17.10 24.31
C ARG A 9 29.18 -16.91 24.39
N PRO A 10 28.56 -16.96 25.58
CA PRO A 10 27.13 -16.73 25.72
C PRO A 10 26.79 -15.34 25.20
N VAL A 11 26.00 -15.29 24.13
CA VAL A 11 25.48 -14.05 23.55
C VAL A 11 24.70 -13.28 24.61
N SER A 12 25.06 -12.01 24.82
CA SER A 12 24.40 -11.13 25.81
C SER A 12 22.90 -11.04 25.57
N PHE A 13 22.11 -10.92 26.65
CA PHE A 13 20.66 -10.80 26.58
C PHE A 13 20.19 -9.71 25.62
N GLY A 14 20.87 -8.56 25.60
CA GLY A 14 20.59 -7.47 24.65
C GLY A 14 20.84 -7.85 23.18
N ARG A 15 21.85 -8.67 22.87
CA ARG A 15 22.07 -9.18 21.50
C ARG A 15 21.03 -10.22 21.10
N ARG A 16 20.56 -11.06 22.04
CA ARG A 16 19.47 -12.01 21.81
C ARG A 16 18.15 -11.29 21.57
N LEU A 17 17.82 -10.29 22.38
CA LEU A 17 16.63 -9.47 22.23
C LEU A 17 16.65 -8.69 20.90
N LYS A 18 17.79 -8.08 20.56
CA LYS A 18 17.96 -7.37 19.29
C LYS A 18 17.80 -8.29 18.07
N ARG A 19 18.34 -9.51 18.12
CA ARG A 19 18.13 -10.52 17.06
C ARG A 19 16.67 -10.95 16.98
N PHE A 20 16.05 -11.26 18.12
CA PHE A 20 14.64 -11.64 18.17
C PHE A 20 13.70 -10.55 17.62
N MET A 21 13.96 -9.28 17.94
CA MET A 21 13.20 -8.14 17.41
C MET A 21 13.46 -7.91 15.91
N ALA A 22 14.65 -8.23 15.40
CA ALA A 22 14.98 -8.14 13.98
C ALA A 22 14.36 -9.28 13.16
N ASP A 23 14.32 -10.50 13.70
CA ASP A 23 13.80 -11.68 13.01
C ASP A 23 12.26 -11.71 12.98
N ARG A 24 11.59 -10.97 13.88
CA ARG A 24 10.13 -10.88 13.98
C ARG A 24 9.66 -9.43 14.01
N PRO A 25 9.72 -8.69 12.89
CA PRO A 25 9.42 -7.27 12.83
C PRO A 25 7.99 -6.91 13.27
N LEU A 26 7.04 -7.85 13.26
CA LEU A 26 5.68 -7.63 13.77
C LEU A 26 5.64 -7.40 15.30
N ILE A 27 6.52 -8.05 16.07
CA ILE A 27 6.54 -7.93 17.53
C ILE A 27 6.86 -6.50 17.98
N PRO A 28 7.96 -5.86 17.55
CA PRO A 28 8.24 -4.48 17.94
C PRO A 28 7.17 -3.49 17.45
N LEU A 29 6.55 -3.73 16.28
CA LEU A 29 5.46 -2.90 15.78
C LEU A 29 4.21 -2.98 16.66
N ILE A 30 3.81 -4.18 17.09
CA ILE A 30 2.68 -4.38 18.01
C ILE A 30 2.98 -3.76 19.37
N ILE A 31 4.19 -3.95 19.89
CA ILE A 31 4.62 -3.33 21.15
C ILE A 31 4.55 -1.80 21.06
N LEU A 32 5.07 -1.23 19.96
CA LEU A 32 5.01 0.21 19.71
C LEU A 32 3.56 0.71 19.65
N LEU A 33 2.67 0.00 18.96
CA LEU A 33 1.24 0.32 18.89
C LEU A 33 0.61 0.33 20.28
N ILE A 34 0.83 -0.72 21.08
CA ILE A 34 0.29 -0.84 22.44
C ILE A 34 0.80 0.33 23.31
N ILE A 35 2.10 0.64 23.24
CA ILE A 35 2.68 1.78 23.97
C ILE A 35 1.99 3.08 23.58
N LEU A 36 1.80 3.34 22.28
CA LEU A 36 1.10 4.55 21.81
C LEU A 36 -0.34 4.63 22.35
N VAL A 37 -1.08 3.53 22.32
CA VAL A 37 -2.47 3.46 22.80
C VAL A 37 -2.54 3.70 24.31
N VAL A 38 -1.62 3.10 25.08
CA VAL A 38 -1.55 3.30 26.54
C VAL A 38 -1.22 4.76 26.88
N ILE A 39 -0.23 5.35 26.21
CA ILE A 39 0.11 6.77 26.39
C ILE A 39 -1.10 7.65 26.08
N LEU A 40 -1.80 7.39 24.99
CA LEU A 40 -2.98 8.15 24.60
C LEU A 40 -4.09 8.07 25.66
N GLN A 41 -4.34 6.88 26.20
CA GLN A 41 -5.33 6.66 27.26
C GLN A 41 -4.94 7.35 28.58
N ILE A 42 -3.65 7.42 28.92
CA ILE A 42 -3.16 8.14 30.11
C ILE A 42 -3.34 9.65 29.93
N LEU A 43 -3.01 10.19 28.75
CA LEU A 43 -3.10 11.62 28.46
C LEU A 43 -4.55 12.10 28.31
N ARG A 44 -5.44 11.27 27.76
CA ARG A 44 -6.88 11.55 27.61
C ARG A 44 -7.72 10.34 28.02
N PRO A 45 -8.02 10.19 29.32
CA PRO A 45 -8.84 9.08 29.81
C PRO A 45 -10.20 9.01 29.09
N GLY A 46 -10.55 7.82 28.60
CA GLY A 46 -11.81 7.57 27.88
C GLY A 46 -11.74 7.78 26.36
N ILE A 47 -10.57 8.14 25.81
CA ILE A 47 -10.37 8.28 24.36
C ILE A 47 -10.46 6.93 23.63
N VAL A 48 -9.97 5.85 24.24
CA VAL A 48 -10.08 4.50 23.68
C VAL A 48 -11.49 3.98 23.96
N ASN A 49 -12.37 4.15 22.97
CA ASN A 49 -13.74 3.66 22.96
C ASN A 49 -14.08 3.08 21.57
N GLU A 50 -15.28 2.50 21.44
CA GLU A 50 -15.73 1.86 20.20
C GLU A 50 -15.68 2.81 18.99
N ARG A 51 -16.06 4.07 19.17
CA ARG A 51 -16.04 5.08 18.11
C ARG A 51 -14.62 5.41 17.67
N TRP A 52 -13.69 5.53 18.61
CA TRP A 52 -12.28 5.76 18.32
C TRP A 52 -11.67 4.56 17.58
N LEU A 53 -11.96 3.34 18.02
CA LEU A 53 -11.48 2.12 17.35
C LEU A 53 -12.02 2.02 15.93
N ALA A 54 -13.32 2.24 15.75
CA ALA A 54 -13.99 2.23 14.46
C ALA A 54 -13.42 3.30 13.50
N ASN A 55 -13.18 4.52 13.98
CA ASN A 55 -12.61 5.58 13.16
C ASN A 55 -11.12 5.33 12.83
N THR A 56 -10.34 4.84 13.79
CA THR A 56 -8.95 4.45 13.55
C THR A 56 -8.88 3.36 12.48
N ALA A 57 -9.75 2.35 12.54
CA ALA A 57 -9.85 1.31 11.52
C ALA A 57 -10.25 1.88 10.15
N LYS A 58 -11.19 2.83 10.07
CA LYS A 58 -11.57 3.50 8.80
C LYS A 58 -10.38 4.16 8.10
N PHE A 59 -9.51 4.83 8.86
CA PHE A 59 -8.31 5.45 8.28
C PHE A 59 -7.22 4.43 7.95
N ALA A 60 -7.11 3.36 8.74
CA ALA A 60 -6.13 2.30 8.50
C ALA A 60 -6.45 1.44 7.27
N ILE A 61 -7.73 1.21 6.95
CA ILE A 61 -8.15 0.31 5.88
C ILE A 61 -7.59 0.69 4.50
N PRO A 62 -7.76 1.93 3.98
CA PRO A 62 -7.18 2.31 2.70
C PRO A 62 -5.65 2.15 2.69
N LEU A 63 -4.98 2.54 3.78
CA LEU A 63 -3.53 2.37 3.91
C LEU A 63 -3.11 0.89 3.88
N ALA A 64 -3.90 0.00 4.50
CA ALA A 64 -3.65 -1.44 4.49
C ALA A 64 -3.82 -2.04 3.09
N ILE A 65 -4.82 -1.59 2.32
CA ILE A 65 -4.98 -1.98 0.90
C ILE A 65 -3.74 -1.56 0.11
N LEU A 66 -3.35 -0.28 0.23
CA LEU A 66 -2.18 0.24 -0.48
C LEU A 66 -0.89 -0.47 -0.06
N ALA A 67 -0.71 -0.75 1.23
CA ALA A 67 0.44 -1.49 1.74
C ALA A 67 0.50 -2.94 1.20
N GLY A 68 -0.66 -3.59 1.03
CA GLY A 68 -0.76 -4.89 0.38
C GLY A 68 -0.28 -4.82 -1.07
N CYS A 69 -0.74 -3.82 -1.83
CA CYS A 69 -0.28 -3.60 -3.20
C CYS A 69 1.21 -3.27 -3.27
N GLN A 70 1.69 -2.38 -2.39
CA GLN A 70 3.10 -2.02 -2.26
C GLN A 70 3.99 -3.21 -1.92
N SER A 71 3.47 -4.21 -1.22
CA SER A 71 4.24 -5.44 -0.94
C SER A 71 4.64 -6.14 -2.23
N MET A 72 3.78 -6.13 -3.26
CA MET A 72 4.12 -6.71 -4.56
C MET A 72 5.24 -5.96 -5.27
N THR A 73 5.23 -4.62 -5.22
CA THR A 73 6.30 -3.80 -5.83
C THR A 73 7.62 -3.94 -5.06
N MET A 74 7.56 -4.08 -3.74
CA MET A 74 8.75 -4.29 -2.91
C MET A 74 9.38 -5.66 -3.13
N LEU A 75 8.57 -6.69 -3.44
CA LEU A 75 9.12 -8.01 -3.76
C LEU A 75 10.02 -7.97 -4.98
N THR A 76 9.77 -7.10 -5.96
CA THR A 76 10.65 -6.92 -7.14
C THR A 76 11.75 -5.89 -6.93
N GLY A 77 11.95 -5.40 -5.70
CA GLY A 77 12.98 -4.41 -5.35
C GLY A 77 12.59 -2.95 -5.62
N GLY A 78 11.32 -2.68 -5.93
CA GLY A 78 10.81 -1.34 -6.22
C GLY A 78 10.01 -0.72 -5.07
N ILE A 79 9.83 0.60 -5.14
CA ILE A 79 8.91 1.35 -4.27
C ILE A 79 8.09 2.27 -5.16
N ASP A 80 6.76 2.13 -5.12
CA ASP A 80 5.84 3.02 -5.83
C ASP A 80 5.36 4.19 -4.95
N LEU A 81 5.91 5.38 -5.18
CA LEU A 81 5.49 6.61 -4.50
C LEU A 81 4.27 7.28 -5.18
N SER A 82 3.89 6.84 -6.37
CA SER A 82 2.78 7.43 -7.13
C SER A 82 1.42 7.00 -6.63
N VAL A 83 1.32 5.89 -5.88
CA VAL A 83 0.06 5.30 -5.40
C VAL A 83 -0.82 6.28 -4.62
N GLY A 84 -0.21 7.14 -3.79
CA GLY A 84 -0.94 8.16 -3.04
C GLY A 84 -1.52 9.25 -3.94
N THR A 85 -0.75 9.69 -4.93
CA THR A 85 -1.18 10.67 -5.94
C THR A 85 -2.28 10.11 -6.81
N VAL A 86 -2.12 8.87 -7.30
CA VAL A 86 -3.13 8.17 -8.09
C VAL A 86 -4.44 8.05 -7.31
N ALA A 87 -4.39 7.62 -6.05
CA ALA A 87 -5.58 7.51 -5.20
C ALA A 87 -6.28 8.86 -5.02
N THR A 88 -5.50 9.92 -4.79
CA THR A 88 -6.02 11.29 -4.62
C THR A 88 -6.64 11.83 -5.91
N MET A 89 -5.98 11.62 -7.05
CA MET A 89 -6.50 12.02 -8.37
C MET A 89 -7.80 11.27 -8.69
N SER A 90 -7.83 9.96 -8.46
CA SER A 90 -9.00 9.12 -8.71
C SER A 90 -10.19 9.58 -7.85
N ALA A 91 -9.95 9.82 -6.55
CA ALA A 91 -10.97 10.32 -5.64
C ALA A 91 -11.50 11.69 -6.06
N PHE A 92 -10.61 12.60 -6.45
CA PHE A 92 -10.97 13.94 -6.88
C PHE A 92 -11.79 13.91 -8.18
N ILE A 93 -11.33 13.19 -9.22
CA ILE A 93 -12.05 13.06 -10.49
C ILE A 93 -13.42 12.43 -10.28
N MET A 94 -13.54 11.40 -9.42
CA MET A 94 -14.84 10.81 -9.11
C MET A 94 -15.78 11.85 -8.49
N ALA A 95 -15.30 12.60 -7.49
CA ALA A 95 -16.12 13.56 -6.76
C ALA A 95 -16.60 14.74 -7.62
N THR A 96 -15.88 15.07 -8.69
CA THR A 96 -16.16 16.23 -9.55
C THR A 96 -16.94 15.83 -10.80
N GLN A 97 -16.67 14.67 -11.39
CA GLN A 97 -17.34 14.21 -12.61
C GLN A 97 -18.76 13.71 -12.35
N ILE A 98 -19.02 13.15 -11.16
CA ILE A 98 -20.35 12.66 -10.78
C ILE A 98 -21.44 13.74 -10.79
N VAL A 99 -21.06 15.02 -10.74
CA VAL A 99 -22.02 16.14 -10.79
C VAL A 99 -22.66 16.26 -12.17
N ASN A 100 -21.90 15.99 -13.23
CA ASN A 100 -22.29 16.23 -14.61
C ASN A 100 -22.45 14.94 -15.44
N GLN A 101 -21.97 13.81 -14.93
CA GLN A 101 -21.89 12.53 -15.64
C GLN A 101 -22.62 11.43 -14.86
N ASP A 102 -22.99 10.37 -15.57
CA ASP A 102 -23.49 9.14 -14.95
C ASP A 102 -22.41 8.52 -14.01
N PRO A 103 -22.80 7.90 -12.87
CA PRO A 103 -21.87 7.27 -11.95
C PRO A 103 -20.89 6.29 -12.59
N ALA A 104 -21.30 5.52 -13.60
CA ALA A 104 -20.42 4.58 -14.29
C ALA A 104 -19.34 5.31 -15.10
N VAL A 105 -19.73 6.40 -15.78
CA VAL A 105 -18.79 7.23 -16.57
C VAL A 105 -17.80 7.93 -15.65
N ALA A 106 -18.29 8.53 -14.55
CA ALA A 106 -17.43 9.16 -13.56
C ALA A 106 -16.43 8.17 -12.95
N PHE A 107 -16.85 6.94 -12.67
CA PHE A 107 -15.98 5.88 -12.17
C PHE A 107 -14.90 5.47 -13.19
N LEU A 108 -15.27 5.28 -14.46
CA LEU A 108 -14.32 4.96 -15.52
C LEU A 108 -13.28 6.08 -15.71
N LEU A 109 -13.72 7.34 -15.69
CA LEU A 109 -12.82 8.50 -15.75
C LEU A 109 -11.88 8.56 -14.54
N ALA A 110 -12.39 8.23 -13.35
CA ALA A 110 -11.58 8.16 -12.12
C ALA A 110 -10.52 7.05 -12.15
N MET A 111 -10.71 5.99 -12.95
CA MET A 111 -9.72 4.91 -13.10
C MET A 111 -8.61 5.25 -14.11
N LEU A 112 -8.81 6.21 -15.01
CA LEU A 112 -7.83 6.58 -16.02
C LEU A 112 -6.45 6.95 -15.46
N PRO A 113 -6.32 7.81 -14.42
CA PRO A 113 -5.02 8.14 -13.87
C PRO A 113 -4.28 6.92 -13.33
N ALA A 114 -4.99 5.96 -12.72
CA ALA A 114 -4.39 4.74 -12.19
C ALA A 114 -3.78 3.87 -13.31
N VAL A 115 -4.52 3.69 -14.40
CA VAL A 115 -4.06 2.92 -15.56
C VAL A 115 -2.90 3.64 -16.25
N LEU A 116 -3.02 4.95 -16.49
CA LEU A 116 -2.01 5.71 -17.22
C LEU A 116 -0.71 5.84 -16.43
N ILE A 117 -0.77 6.22 -15.16
CA ILE A 117 0.42 6.37 -14.30
C ILE A 117 1.06 4.99 -14.06
N GLY A 118 0.26 3.96 -13.81
CA GLY A 118 0.75 2.58 -13.67
C GLY A 118 1.46 2.08 -14.92
N LEU A 119 0.90 2.34 -16.11
CA LEU A 119 1.52 1.97 -17.38
C LEU A 119 2.82 2.74 -17.61
N VAL A 120 2.82 4.06 -17.39
CA VAL A 120 4.01 4.89 -17.55
C VAL A 120 5.12 4.43 -16.60
N ASN A 121 4.81 4.17 -15.33
CA ASN A 121 5.76 3.66 -14.35
C ASN A 121 6.30 2.28 -14.77
N GLY A 122 5.41 1.34 -15.12
CA GLY A 122 5.80 0.00 -15.54
C GLY A 122 6.67 -0.01 -16.79
N ILE A 123 6.40 0.85 -17.77
CA ILE A 123 7.27 1.00 -18.95
C ILE A 123 8.60 1.66 -18.55
N GLY A 124 8.56 2.73 -17.76
CA GLY A 124 9.73 3.45 -17.27
C GLY A 124 10.74 2.54 -16.56
N VAL A 125 10.25 1.70 -15.66
CA VAL A 125 11.09 0.80 -14.89
C VAL A 125 11.39 -0.49 -15.65
N GLY A 126 10.37 -1.15 -16.19
CA GLY A 126 10.53 -2.45 -16.85
C GLY A 126 11.28 -2.41 -18.18
N VAL A 127 11.04 -1.38 -18.99
CA VAL A 127 11.64 -1.26 -20.33
C VAL A 127 12.86 -0.34 -20.29
N PHE A 128 12.70 0.88 -19.77
CA PHE A 128 13.78 1.87 -19.76
C PHE A 128 14.75 1.71 -18.58
N ARG A 129 14.46 0.80 -17.64
CA ARG A 129 15.32 0.51 -16.48
C ARG A 129 15.63 1.75 -15.62
N VAL A 130 14.68 2.68 -15.57
CA VAL A 130 14.74 3.81 -14.64
C VAL A 130 14.56 3.27 -13.23
N HIS A 131 15.30 3.83 -12.26
CA HIS A 131 15.15 3.42 -10.87
C HIS A 131 13.69 3.65 -10.38
N PRO A 132 13.02 2.65 -9.79
CA PRO A 132 11.59 2.72 -9.44
C PRO A 132 11.20 3.94 -8.61
N LEU A 133 12.02 4.28 -7.62
CA LEU A 133 11.80 5.46 -6.77
C LEU A 133 11.83 6.76 -7.57
N ILE A 134 12.74 6.91 -8.55
CA ILE A 134 12.87 8.13 -9.35
C ILE A 134 11.68 8.22 -10.32
N MET A 135 11.34 7.10 -10.96
CA MET A 135 10.23 7.04 -11.91
C MET A 135 8.89 7.39 -11.23
N THR A 136 8.59 6.73 -10.12
CA THR A 136 7.30 6.88 -9.42
C THR A 136 7.19 8.20 -8.67
N LEU A 137 8.29 8.75 -8.15
CA LEU A 137 8.32 10.11 -7.60
C LEU A 137 8.08 11.14 -8.72
N GLY A 138 8.72 10.99 -9.88
CA GLY A 138 8.54 11.87 -11.02
C GLY A 138 7.09 11.89 -11.52
N THR A 139 6.48 10.72 -11.73
CA THR A 139 5.07 10.64 -12.13
C THR A 139 4.11 11.13 -11.05
N SER A 140 4.45 10.92 -9.76
CA SER A 140 3.70 11.47 -8.62
C SER A 140 3.69 13.01 -8.64
N LEU A 141 4.82 13.65 -8.91
CA LEU A 141 4.91 15.11 -9.02
C LEU A 141 4.13 15.65 -10.23
N ILE A 142 4.24 14.99 -11.38
CA ILE A 142 3.49 15.34 -12.59
C ILE A 142 1.98 15.22 -12.32
N GLY A 143 1.53 14.10 -11.76
CA GLY A 143 0.12 13.87 -11.41
C GLY A 143 -0.39 14.88 -10.40
N THR A 144 0.42 15.22 -9.39
CA THR A 144 0.10 16.28 -8.42
C THR A 144 -0.06 17.63 -9.12
N GLY A 145 0.83 17.98 -10.06
CA GLY A 145 0.74 19.21 -10.85
C GLY A 145 -0.57 19.29 -11.66
N PHE A 146 -0.91 18.22 -12.37
CA PHE A 146 -2.19 18.13 -13.10
C PHE A 146 -3.39 18.29 -12.16
N LEU A 147 -3.36 17.62 -11.00
CA LEU A 147 -4.42 17.72 -10.01
C LEU A 147 -4.56 19.15 -9.48
N GLN A 148 -3.47 19.86 -9.23
CA GLN A 148 -3.49 21.25 -8.76
C GLN A 148 -4.08 22.20 -9.80
N VAL A 149 -3.76 22.01 -11.09
CA VAL A 149 -4.37 22.77 -12.18
C VAL A 149 -5.86 22.45 -12.30
N TYR A 150 -6.22 21.18 -12.21
CA TYR A 150 -7.61 20.74 -12.31
C TYR A 150 -8.46 21.25 -11.14
N GLN A 151 -7.92 21.26 -9.92
CA GLN A 151 -8.62 21.84 -8.75
C GLN A 151 -9.03 23.29 -8.97
N ARG A 152 -8.19 24.09 -9.63
CA ARG A 152 -8.48 25.51 -9.92
C ARG A 152 -9.64 25.69 -10.89
N THR A 153 -9.85 24.77 -11.82
CA THR A 153 -10.94 24.87 -12.81
C THR A 153 -12.28 24.39 -12.28
N VAL A 154 -12.28 23.61 -11.19
CA VAL A 154 -13.48 22.95 -10.63
C VAL A 154 -14.12 23.72 -9.48
N ILE A 155 -13.51 24.83 -9.01
CA ILE A 155 -14.07 25.67 -7.94
C ILE A 155 -15.51 26.12 -8.25
N ALA A 156 -15.90 26.19 -9.52
CA ALA A 156 -17.23 26.60 -9.96
C ALA A 156 -18.29 25.49 -10.10
N SER A 157 -17.91 24.22 -10.27
CA SER A 157 -18.84 23.13 -10.64
C SER A 157 -19.31 22.26 -9.48
N GLY A 158 -18.74 22.44 -8.28
CA GLY A 158 -19.10 21.69 -7.08
C GLY A 158 -18.55 20.26 -7.06
N ALA A 159 -18.73 19.58 -5.92
CA ALA A 159 -18.32 18.19 -5.73
C ALA A 159 -19.43 17.44 -5.00
N LYS A 160 -19.66 16.18 -5.40
CA LYS A 160 -20.60 15.26 -4.75
C LYS A 160 -19.92 13.91 -4.60
N ILE A 161 -20.30 13.16 -3.57
CA ILE A 161 -19.85 11.77 -3.40
C ILE A 161 -21.10 10.89 -3.55
N PRO A 162 -21.08 9.85 -4.40
CA PRO A 162 -22.18 8.90 -4.47
C PRO A 162 -22.49 8.30 -3.10
N ASP A 163 -23.77 8.15 -2.76
CA ASP A 163 -24.19 7.65 -1.44
C ASP A 163 -23.60 6.26 -1.13
N PHE A 164 -23.49 5.40 -2.14
CA PHE A 164 -22.83 4.11 -2.02
C PHE A 164 -21.35 4.23 -1.62
N LEU A 165 -20.60 5.15 -2.23
CA LEU A 165 -19.18 5.37 -1.88
C LEU A 165 -19.05 6.03 -0.51
N ASN A 166 -19.98 6.91 -0.14
CA ASN A 166 -20.01 7.51 1.20
C ASN A 166 -20.27 6.43 2.27
N TRP A 167 -21.25 5.56 2.04
CA TRP A 167 -21.58 4.42 2.89
C TRP A 167 -20.41 3.43 2.99
N LEU A 168 -19.75 3.11 1.88
CA LEU A 168 -18.62 2.20 1.84
C LEU A 168 -17.38 2.78 2.55
N GLY A 169 -17.06 4.05 2.31
CA GLY A 169 -15.85 4.68 2.81
C GLY A 169 -15.94 5.16 4.26
N THR A 170 -17.11 5.66 4.67
CA THR A 170 -17.28 6.33 5.99
C THR A 170 -18.30 5.67 6.90
N GLY A 171 -19.16 4.79 6.36
CA GLY A 171 -20.24 4.14 7.10
C GLY A 171 -19.77 3.09 8.11
N LEU A 172 -20.64 2.82 9.07
CA LEU A 172 -20.49 1.76 10.07
C LEU A 172 -21.74 0.89 10.06
N THR A 173 -21.54 -0.42 10.02
CA THR A 173 -22.60 -1.41 10.13
C THR A 173 -22.26 -2.33 11.31
N TYR A 174 -23.13 -2.37 12.33
CA TYR A 174 -22.91 -3.11 13.58
C TYR A 174 -21.57 -2.81 14.28
N GLY A 175 -21.11 -1.55 14.22
CA GLY A 175 -19.84 -1.13 14.82
C GLY A 175 -18.59 -1.39 13.96
N PHE A 176 -18.72 -2.08 12.83
CA PHE A 176 -17.62 -2.37 11.91
C PHE A 176 -17.58 -1.40 10.73
N PRO A 177 -16.39 -0.90 10.31
CA PRO A 177 -16.25 -0.08 9.11
C PRO A 177 -16.70 -0.82 7.86
N ASN A 178 -17.60 -0.22 7.08
CA ASN A 178 -18.07 -0.82 5.83
C ASN A 178 -16.94 -1.02 4.81
N ALA A 179 -15.87 -0.23 4.89
CA ALA A 179 -14.68 -0.36 4.07
C ALA A 179 -14.01 -1.75 4.18
N LEU A 180 -14.29 -2.51 5.25
CA LEU A 180 -13.87 -3.91 5.38
C LEU A 180 -14.43 -4.80 4.26
N LEU A 181 -15.61 -4.47 3.72
CA LEU A 181 -16.21 -5.18 2.59
C LEU A 181 -15.37 -5.09 1.32
N LEU A 182 -14.56 -4.04 1.19
CA LEU A 182 -13.60 -3.90 0.10
C LEU A 182 -12.24 -4.47 0.48
N PHE A 183 -11.76 -4.19 1.70
CA PHE A 183 -10.44 -4.64 2.15
C PHE A 183 -10.31 -6.15 2.21
N VAL A 184 -11.28 -6.86 2.80
CA VAL A 184 -11.15 -8.32 3.00
C VAL A 184 -11.03 -9.06 1.67
N PRO A 185 -11.88 -8.84 0.65
CA PRO A 185 -11.71 -9.45 -0.65
C PRO A 185 -10.37 -9.11 -1.32
N VAL A 186 -9.93 -7.85 -1.25
CA VAL A 186 -8.65 -7.42 -1.86
C VAL A 186 -7.47 -8.06 -1.14
N ALA A 187 -7.48 -8.12 0.18
CA ALA A 187 -6.43 -8.78 0.96
C ALA A 187 -6.38 -10.29 0.66
N VAL A 188 -7.54 -10.95 0.61
CA VAL A 188 -7.63 -12.37 0.22
C VAL A 188 -7.09 -12.58 -1.19
N LEU A 189 -7.44 -11.70 -2.14
CA LEU A 189 -6.95 -11.75 -3.51
C LEU A 189 -5.43 -11.62 -3.57
N ILE A 190 -4.84 -10.64 -2.88
CA ILE A 190 -3.39 -10.43 -2.84
C ILE A 190 -2.69 -11.65 -2.24
N VAL A 191 -3.16 -12.14 -1.09
CA VAL A 191 -2.60 -13.33 -0.42
C VAL A 191 -2.72 -14.56 -1.31
N PHE A 192 -3.84 -14.76 -1.99
CA PHE A 192 -4.05 -15.85 -2.92
C PHE A 192 -3.12 -15.74 -4.13
N MET A 193 -3.00 -14.56 -4.74
CA MET A 193 -2.10 -14.30 -5.87
C MET A 193 -0.65 -14.61 -5.49
N LEU A 194 -0.18 -14.13 -4.34
CA LEU A 194 1.19 -14.35 -3.88
C LEU A 194 1.49 -15.81 -3.55
N ASN A 195 0.57 -16.50 -2.87
CA ASN A 195 0.84 -17.84 -2.34
C ASN A 195 0.45 -18.99 -3.27
N ARG A 196 -0.54 -18.80 -4.17
CA ARG A 196 -1.16 -19.90 -4.92
C ARG A 196 -1.01 -19.79 -6.44
N THR A 197 -0.63 -18.64 -6.99
CA THR A 197 -0.57 -18.44 -8.45
C THR A 197 0.85 -18.49 -9.03
N GLY A 198 0.96 -18.70 -10.34
CA GLY A 198 2.23 -18.60 -11.06
C GLY A 198 2.82 -17.20 -11.04
N PHE A 199 1.97 -16.16 -10.98
CA PHE A 199 2.38 -14.76 -10.85
C PHE A 199 3.16 -14.53 -9.55
N GLY A 200 2.63 -14.99 -8.41
CA GLY A 200 3.31 -14.89 -7.12
C GLY A 200 4.68 -15.59 -7.11
N ARG A 201 4.75 -16.81 -7.65
CA ARG A 201 6.03 -17.55 -7.76
C ARG A 201 7.06 -16.80 -8.60
N LEU A 202 6.63 -16.18 -9.71
CA LEU A 202 7.51 -15.38 -10.56
C LEU A 202 8.00 -14.12 -9.83
N LEU A 203 7.11 -13.45 -9.09
CA LEU A 203 7.44 -12.26 -8.31
C LEU A 203 8.51 -12.55 -7.25
N TYR A 204 8.35 -13.64 -6.49
CA TYR A 204 9.34 -14.09 -5.52
C TYR A 204 10.67 -14.50 -6.17
N ALA A 205 10.63 -15.22 -7.30
CA ALA A 205 11.84 -15.65 -8.00
C ALA A 205 12.67 -14.47 -8.55
N VAL A 206 11.99 -13.45 -9.10
CA VAL A 206 12.63 -12.21 -9.56
C VAL A 206 13.19 -11.41 -8.38
N GLY A 207 12.46 -11.34 -7.28
CA GLY A 207 12.88 -10.66 -6.05
C GLY A 207 14.10 -11.27 -5.37
N ASP A 208 14.21 -12.60 -5.37
CA ASP A 208 15.33 -13.31 -4.77
C ASP A 208 16.61 -13.16 -5.61
N ASN A 209 16.52 -13.40 -6.93
CA ASN A 209 17.63 -13.21 -7.84
C ASN A 209 17.17 -13.00 -9.29
N GLU A 210 17.02 -11.73 -9.70
CA GLU A 210 16.64 -11.35 -11.05
C GLU A 210 17.56 -11.97 -12.13
N ARG A 211 18.87 -12.05 -11.87
CA ARG A 211 19.84 -12.61 -12.84
C ARG A 211 19.63 -14.10 -13.03
N ALA A 212 19.42 -14.85 -11.94
CA ALA A 212 19.14 -16.28 -12.01
C ALA A 212 17.78 -16.56 -12.66
N ALA A 213 16.75 -15.75 -12.35
CA ALA A 213 15.44 -15.83 -12.97
C ALA A 213 15.52 -15.62 -14.50
N ARG A 214 16.32 -14.66 -14.95
CA ARG A 214 16.57 -14.40 -16.37
C ARG A 214 17.29 -15.56 -17.07
N LEU A 215 18.32 -16.14 -16.45
CA LEU A 215 19.07 -17.27 -17.00
C LEU A 215 18.24 -18.56 -17.05
N SER A 216 17.24 -18.68 -16.17
CA SER A 216 16.32 -19.83 -16.12
C SER A 216 15.24 -19.79 -17.22
N GLY A 217 15.29 -18.83 -18.15
CA GLY A 217 14.38 -18.73 -19.29
C GLY A 217 12.97 -18.23 -18.93
N VAL A 218 12.75 -17.78 -17.69
CA VAL A 218 11.46 -17.27 -17.25
C VAL A 218 11.24 -15.86 -17.80
N ARG A 219 10.01 -15.53 -18.19
CA ARG A 219 9.63 -14.22 -18.76
C ARG A 219 9.57 -13.14 -17.69
N TYR A 220 10.72 -12.85 -17.07
CA TYR A 220 10.84 -11.99 -15.90
C TYR A 220 10.38 -10.53 -16.15
N TRP A 221 10.43 -10.06 -17.40
CA TRP A 221 9.88 -8.75 -17.81
C TRP A 221 8.37 -8.59 -17.57
N GLN A 222 7.63 -9.68 -17.33
CA GLN A 222 6.19 -9.62 -17.05
C GLN A 222 5.85 -9.08 -15.65
N VAL A 223 6.83 -9.10 -14.73
CA VAL A 223 6.63 -8.71 -13.32
C VAL A 223 7.55 -7.59 -12.87
N ILE A 224 8.54 -7.19 -13.69
CA ILE A 224 9.38 -6.03 -13.34
C ILE A 224 8.51 -4.78 -13.44
N THR A 225 8.40 -4.10 -12.30
CA THR A 225 7.74 -2.82 -12.14
C THR A 225 8.67 -1.85 -11.45
#